data_AF-A0A819WXY4-F1
#
_entry.id   AF-A0A819WXY4-F1
#
_cell.length_a   1.000
_cell.length_b   1.000
_cell.length_c   1.000
_cell.angle_alpha   90.00
_cell.angle_beta   90.00
_cell.angle_gamma   90.00
#
_symmetry.space_group_name_H-M   'P 1'
#
loop_
_entity.id
_entity.type
_entity.pdbx_description
1 polymer ?
#
loop_
_entity_poly.entity_id
_entity_poly.type
_entity_poly.pdbx_seq_one_letter_code
_entity_poly.pdbx_strand_id
1 'polypeptide(L)'
;NDEEKLHYISVHLQDDASRWWTQASISIKTWSSFTEAVIKVFGSTKIQELAFEQLKWYKQTVNQPVTQYYDKIIELCKKVDPAMLDSLKLK
;
A
#
# COMPACT_ATOMS: atom_id res chain seq x y z
N ASN A 1 -15.92 -14.29 -15.80
CA ASN A 1 -16.68 -13.05 -15.58
C ASN A 1 -16.30 -12.45 -14.22
N ASP A 2 -16.33 -11.13 -14.01
CA ASP A 2 -15.92 -10.52 -12.72
C ASP A 2 -16.94 -10.79 -11.60
N GLU A 3 -18.22 -10.90 -11.94
CA GLU A 3 -19.28 -11.29 -11.00
C GLU A 3 -19.09 -12.73 -10.49
N GLU A 4 -18.65 -13.64 -11.35
CA GLU A 4 -18.33 -15.03 -10.97
C GLU A 4 -17.17 -15.06 -9.98
N LYS A 5 -16.09 -14.30 -10.23
CA LYS A 5 -14.95 -14.22 -9.31
C LYS A 5 -15.37 -13.75 -7.92
N LEU A 6 -16.22 -12.72 -7.85
CA LEU A 6 -16.76 -12.19 -6.59
C LEU A 6 -17.73 -13.15 -5.91
N HIS A 7 -18.46 -13.96 -6.68
CA HIS A 7 -19.32 -15.00 -6.11
C HIS A 7 -18.49 -16.09 -5.42
N TYR A 8 -17.45 -16.58 -6.10
CA TYR A 8 -16.60 -17.67 -5.59
C TYR A 8 -15.61 -17.24 -4.51
N ILE A 9 -15.26 -15.96 -4.43
CA ILE A 9 -14.25 -15.51 -3.46
C ILE A 9 -14.64 -15.81 -2.02
N SER A 10 -15.93 -15.79 -1.70
CA SER A 10 -16.47 -16.09 -0.36
C SER A 10 -16.06 -17.47 0.15
N VAL A 11 -15.85 -18.44 -0.74
CA VAL A 11 -15.42 -19.82 -0.41
C VAL A 11 -13.94 -19.88 -0.04
N HIS A 12 -13.13 -18.94 -0.53
CA HIS A 12 -11.69 -18.88 -0.29
C HIS A 12 -11.31 -18.00 0.91
N LEU A 13 -12.27 -17.23 1.46
CA LEU A 13 -12.04 -16.39 2.62
C LEU A 13 -12.37 -17.16 3.90
N GLN A 14 -11.45 -17.15 4.85
CA GLN A 14 -11.59 -17.83 6.14
C GLN A 14 -11.55 -16.81 7.29
N ASP A 15 -12.11 -17.21 8.43
CA ASP A 15 -12.08 -16.46 9.68
C ASP A 15 -12.44 -14.97 9.52
N ASP A 16 -11.51 -14.08 9.87
CA ASP A 16 -11.70 -12.63 9.84
C ASP A 16 -11.90 -12.07 8.43
N ALA A 17 -11.29 -12.69 7.42
CA ALA A 17 -11.47 -12.30 6.03
C ALA A 17 -12.89 -12.64 5.53
N SER A 18 -13.44 -13.78 5.98
CA SER A 18 -14.82 -14.16 5.68
C SER A 18 -15.81 -13.20 6.34
N ARG A 19 -15.60 -12.88 7.62
CA ARG A 19 -16.42 -11.91 8.37
C ARG A 19 -16.40 -10.53 7.72
N TRP A 20 -15.22 -10.03 7.37
CA TRP A 20 -15.08 -8.76 6.66
C TRP A 20 -15.85 -8.75 5.32
N TRP A 21 -15.74 -9.82 4.54
CA TRP A 21 -16.39 -9.90 3.22
C TRP A 21 -17.91 -9.86 3.27
N THR A 22 -18.53 -10.43 4.32
CA THR A 22 -20.00 -10.34 4.48
C THR A 22 -20.51 -8.91 4.54
N GLN A 23 -19.73 -7.98 5.08
CA GLN A 23 -20.08 -6.56 5.12
C GLN A 23 -19.62 -5.83 3.86
N ALA A 24 -18.40 -6.14 3.38
CA ALA A 24 -17.78 -5.47 2.24
C ALA A 24 -18.44 -5.80 0.89
N SER A 25 -19.04 -6.99 0.73
CA SER A 25 -19.74 -7.41 -0.49
C SER A 25 -20.98 -6.57 -0.83
N ILE A 26 -21.54 -5.85 0.15
CA ILE A 26 -22.65 -4.91 -0.06
C ILE A 26 -22.21 -3.74 -0.94
N SER A 27 -21.01 -3.22 -0.73
CA SER A 27 -20.48 -2.05 -1.42
C SER A 27 -19.54 -2.39 -2.60
N ILE A 28 -18.85 -3.53 -2.53
CA ILE A 28 -17.88 -3.94 -3.56
C ILE A 28 -18.59 -4.71 -4.68
N LYS A 29 -18.58 -4.15 -5.89
CA LYS A 29 -19.27 -4.73 -7.08
C LYS A 29 -18.34 -5.14 -8.21
N THR A 30 -17.04 -4.84 -8.12
CA THR A 30 -16.05 -5.17 -9.15
C THR A 30 -14.86 -5.90 -8.53
N TRP A 31 -14.17 -6.70 -9.35
CA TRP A 31 -12.98 -7.42 -8.89
C TRP A 31 -11.86 -6.44 -8.49
N SER A 32 -11.70 -5.33 -9.22
CA SER A 32 -10.71 -4.30 -8.88
C SER A 32 -10.94 -3.72 -7.48
N SER A 33 -12.17 -3.32 -7.17
CA SER A 33 -12.51 -2.77 -5.86
C SER A 33 -12.34 -3.79 -4.72
N PHE A 34 -12.59 -5.07 -5.00
CA PHE A 34 -12.27 -6.14 -4.05
C PHE A 34 -10.77 -6.21 -3.76
N THR A 35 -9.95 -6.27 -4.82
CA THR A 35 -8.49 -6.40 -4.67
C THR A 35 -7.87 -5.22 -3.93
N GLU A 36 -8.32 -4.00 -4.18
CA GLU A 36 -7.87 -2.81 -3.45
C GLU A 36 -8.29 -2.88 -1.97
N ALA A 37 -9.55 -3.24 -1.71
CA ALA A 37 -10.08 -3.26 -0.35
C ALA A 37 -9.44 -4.37 0.50
N VAL A 38 -9.22 -5.57 -0.07
CA VAL A 38 -8.60 -6.68 0.66
C VAL A 38 -7.13 -6.39 0.97
N ILE A 39 -6.39 -5.76 0.05
CA ILE A 39 -5.02 -5.31 0.29
C ILE A 39 -5.00 -4.20 1.34
N LYS A 40 -5.97 -3.28 1.34
CA LYS A 40 -6.04 -2.23 2.34
C LYS A 40 -6.31 -2.77 3.75
N VAL A 41 -7.14 -3.81 3.89
CA VAL A 41 -7.58 -4.35 5.18
C VAL A 41 -6.61 -5.41 5.72
N PHE A 42 -6.09 -6.27 4.85
CA PHE A 42 -5.25 -7.41 5.23
C PHE A 42 -3.83 -7.36 4.67
N GLY A 43 -3.53 -6.41 3.77
CA GLY A 43 -2.19 -6.21 3.27
C GLY A 43 -1.28 -5.72 4.38
N SER A 44 -0.04 -6.20 4.36
CA SER A 44 0.97 -5.75 5.32
C SER A 44 1.43 -4.33 4.97
N THR A 45 1.21 -3.39 5.88
CA THR A 45 1.79 -2.04 5.83
C THR A 45 3.26 -2.01 6.22
N LYS A 46 3.84 -3.14 6.67
CA LYS A 46 5.19 -3.22 7.23
C LYS A 46 6.27 -2.66 6.31
N ILE A 47 6.14 -2.86 4.99
CA ILE A 47 7.09 -2.31 4.00
C ILE A 47 6.96 -0.78 3.92
N GLN A 48 5.73 -0.25 3.93
CA GLN A 48 5.47 1.19 3.92
C GLN A 48 5.91 1.84 5.22
N GLU A 49 5.61 1.23 6.37
CA GLU A 49 6.03 1.69 7.71
C GLU A 49 7.55 1.71 7.84
N LEU A 50 8.23 0.66 7.38
CA LEU A 50 9.69 0.59 7.41
C LEU A 50 10.32 1.61 6.46
N ALA A 51 9.74 1.82 5.28
CA ALA A 51 10.17 2.86 4.35
C ALA A 51 9.94 4.27 4.93
N PHE A 52 8.86 4.47 5.68
CA PHE A 52 8.52 5.76 6.31
C PHE A 52 9.47 6.08 7.45
N GLU A 53 9.76 5.10 8.32
CA GLU A 53 10.79 5.24 9.35
C GLU A 53 12.16 5.50 8.74
N GLN A 54 12.54 4.77 7.68
CA GLN A 54 13.79 5.05 6.96
C GLN A 54 13.82 6.48 6.44
N LEU A 55 12.76 6.96 5.78
CA LEU A 55 12.69 8.33 5.27
C LEU A 55 12.82 9.38 6.39
N LYS A 56 12.17 9.16 7.53
CA LYS A 56 12.19 10.07 8.69
C LYS A 56 13.59 10.25 9.28
N TRP A 57 14.39 9.18 9.29
CA TRP A 57 15.74 9.19 9.87
C TRP A 57 16.85 9.40 8.86
N TYR A 58 16.55 9.32 7.56
CA TYR A 58 17.56 9.43 6.52
C TYR A 58 18.11 10.86 6.43
N LYS A 59 19.40 10.99 6.72
CA LYS A 59 20.16 12.24 6.56
C LYS A 59 21.30 11.99 5.59
N GLN A 60 21.62 13.00 4.78
CA GLN A 60 22.78 12.95 3.90
C GLN A 60 24.03 12.71 4.74
N THR A 61 24.80 11.70 4.39
CA THR A 61 26.08 11.43 5.05
C THR A 61 27.19 12.29 4.44
N VAL A 62 28.24 12.58 5.22
CA VAL A 62 29.32 13.51 4.87
C VAL A 62 30.03 13.15 3.55
N ASN A 63 30.02 11.86 3.18
CA ASN A 63 30.67 11.35 1.97
C ASN A 63 29.67 11.00 0.85
N GLN A 64 28.40 11.39 0.97
CA GLN A 64 27.38 11.08 -0.01
C GLN A 64 27.15 12.25 -0.97
N PRO A 65 27.33 12.06 -2.29
CA PRO A 65 26.94 13.04 -3.29
C PRO A 65 25.46 13.40 -3.19
N VAL A 66 25.12 14.68 -3.38
CA VAL A 66 23.74 15.20 -3.29
C VAL A 66 22.79 14.46 -4.23
N THR A 67 23.26 14.05 -5.42
CA THR A 67 22.49 13.28 -6.40
C THR A 67 22.09 11.91 -5.86
N GLN A 68 23.02 11.18 -5.24
CA GLN A 68 22.72 9.88 -4.63
C GLN A 68 21.79 9.99 -3.43
N TYR A 69 21.91 11.07 -2.66
CA TYR A 69 20.99 11.34 -1.56
C TYR A 69 19.56 11.59 -2.09
N TYR A 70 19.43 12.43 -3.12
CA TYR A 70 18.16 12.74 -3.75
C TYR A 70 17.49 11.50 -4.34
N ASP A 71 18.22 10.69 -5.10
CA ASP A 71 17.69 9.45 -5.69
C ASP A 71 17.18 8.48 -4.62
N LYS A 72 17.87 8.40 -3.47
CA LYS A 72 17.45 7.56 -2.35
C LYS A 72 16.17 8.07 -1.68
N ILE A 73 16.05 9.37 -1.49
CA ILE A 73 14.82 9.99 -0.98
C ILE A 73 13.65 9.72 -1.93
N ILE A 74 13.85 9.88 -3.24
CA ILE A 74 12.82 9.60 -4.26
C ILE A 74 12.40 8.13 -4.21
N GLU A 75 13.35 7.20 -4.07
CA GLU A 75 13.09 5.77 -3.94
C GLU A 75 12.26 5.45 -2.68
N LEU A 76 12.63 6.04 -1.54
CA LEU A 76 11.92 5.84 -0.27
C LEU A 76 10.51 6.44 -0.31
N CYS A 77 10.32 7.62 -0.89
CA CYS A 77 8.98 8.21 -1.07
C CYS A 77 8.06 7.30 -1.89
N LYS A 78 8.55 6.74 -3.00
CA LYS A 78 7.76 5.80 -3.84
C LYS A 78 7.40 4.51 -3.11
N LYS A 79 8.24 4.06 -2.17
CA LYS A 79 8.02 2.85 -1.37
C LYS A 79 7.03 3.07 -0.22
N VAL A 80 7.00 4.28 0.34
CA VAL A 80 6.02 4.68 1.36
C VAL A 80 4.63 4.77 0.75
N ASP A 81 4.51 5.45 -0.38
CA ASP A 81 3.24 5.57 -1.08
C ASP A 81 3.50 5.84 -2.59
N PRO A 82 3.11 4.92 -3.50
CA PRO A 82 3.22 5.11 -4.94
C PRO A 82 2.42 6.31 -5.46
N ALA A 83 1.39 6.75 -4.72
CA ALA A 83 0.56 7.91 -5.01
C ALA A 83 0.97 9.16 -4.20
N MET A 84 2.10 9.12 -3.48
CA MET A 84 2.60 10.28 -2.73
C MET A 84 2.94 11.40 -3.70
N LEU A 85 2.06 12.40 -3.76
CA LEU A 85 2.24 13.60 -4.57
C LEU A 85 3.55 14.31 -4.19
N ASP A 86 4.27 14.79 -5.21
CA ASP A 86 5.49 15.58 -5.09
C ASP A 86 5.33 16.80 -4.15
N SER A 87 4.11 17.20 -3.82
CA SER A 87 3.77 18.27 -2.88
C SER A 87 4.14 18.01 -1.42
N LEU A 88 4.46 16.78 -1.02
CA LEU A 88 4.97 16.47 0.33
C LEU A 88 6.50 16.49 0.44
N LYS A 89 7.23 16.66 -0.67
CA LYS A 89 8.70 16.59 -0.71
C LYS A 89 9.42 17.86 -0.24
N LEU A 90 8.69 18.94 0.06
CA LEU A 90 9.30 20.23 0.46
C LEU A 90 8.50 20.92 1.58
N LYS A 91 9.04 20.86 2.79
CA LYS A 91 9.05 21.99 3.72
C LYS A 91 10.32 21.98 4.55
#